data_AF-A0A5A9FGF7-F1
#
_entry.id   AF-A0A5A9FGF7-F1
#
_cell.length_a   1.000
_cell.length_b   1.000
_cell.length_c   1.000
_cell.angle_alpha   90.00
_cell.angle_beta   90.00
_cell.angle_gamma   90.00
#
_symmetry.space_group_name_H-M   'P 1'
#
loop_
_entity.id
_entity.type
_entity.pdbx_description
1 polymer ?
#
loop_
_entity_poly.entity_id
_entity_poly.type
_entity_poly.pdbx_seq_one_letter_code
_entity_poly.pdbx_strand_id
1 'polypeptide(L)'
;MAWRADAMDSRIGYDTDFYAWALEQGRLLREASRERISIPVDWENVAEEIESIGRRERRDLQEGIRQVMLGLLRFQFIQSAVADVELRLSIMRTRFDIKTLLGDSPILYSGIDLSDLYGRVRLVACADLPAEAAFEWSLPDDCPYSLEQILAIDWWPASRHGLT
;
A
#
# COMPACT_ATOMS: atom_id res chain seq x y z
N MET A 1 11.43 21.94 30.06
CA MET A 1 12.71 21.24 30.24
C MET A 1 13.12 20.69 28.89
N ALA A 2 14.13 21.32 28.27
CA ALA A 2 14.59 21.02 26.93
C ALA A 2 15.44 19.74 26.96
N TRP A 3 14.93 18.68 26.31
CA TRP A 3 15.76 17.54 25.93
C TRP A 3 16.68 18.00 24.78
N ARG A 4 17.99 17.82 24.97
CA ARG A 4 19.05 18.30 24.07
C ARG A 4 19.02 17.51 22.76
N ALA A 5 18.44 18.09 21.71
CA ALA A 5 18.50 17.57 20.34
C ALA A 5 19.69 18.16 19.56
N ASP A 6 20.86 18.27 20.20
CA ASP A 6 22.07 18.82 19.57
C ASP A 6 23.25 17.87 19.83
N ALA A 7 23.23 16.74 19.11
CA ALA A 7 24.38 16.02 18.55
C ALA A 7 23.99 14.56 18.23
N MET A 8 24.15 14.16 16.95
CA MET A 8 24.18 12.77 16.46
C MET A 8 22.86 11.98 16.29
N ASP A 9 21.89 12.44 15.49
CA ASP A 9 20.87 11.51 15.00
C ASP A 9 20.77 11.48 13.47
N SER A 10 21.60 10.63 12.86
CA SER A 10 21.38 10.11 11.51
C SER A 10 20.28 9.02 11.51
N ARG A 11 19.49 8.90 12.59
CA ARG A 11 18.43 7.91 12.71
C ARG A 11 17.18 8.42 11.99
N ILE A 12 16.51 7.48 11.34
CA ILE A 12 15.20 7.70 10.75
C ILE A 12 14.26 8.10 11.87
N GLY A 13 13.58 9.24 11.73
CA GLY A 13 12.67 9.75 12.75
C GLY A 13 11.30 9.08 12.65
N TYR A 14 10.68 8.85 13.80
CA TYR A 14 9.31 8.31 13.90
C TYR A 14 8.32 9.09 13.03
N ASP A 15 8.36 10.42 13.11
CA ASP A 15 7.46 11.31 12.36
C ASP A 15 7.86 11.53 10.89
N THR A 16 9.00 10.95 10.45
CA THR A 16 9.53 11.16 9.10
C THR A 16 9.38 9.96 8.19
N ASP A 17 9.52 8.76 8.74
CA ASP A 17 9.30 7.50 8.05
C ASP A 17 9.05 6.41 9.09
N PHE A 18 7.79 6.22 9.45
CA PHE A 18 7.41 5.30 10.52
C PHE A 18 7.82 3.86 10.19
N TYR A 19 7.65 3.44 8.93
CA TYR A 19 8.04 2.12 8.44
C TYR A 19 9.52 1.84 8.71
N ALA A 20 10.40 2.72 8.23
CA ALA A 20 11.84 2.49 8.36
C ALA A 20 12.32 2.73 9.80
N TRP A 21 11.67 3.63 10.55
CA TRP A 21 11.88 3.76 11.99
C TRP A 21 11.58 2.44 12.73
N ALA A 22 10.43 1.81 12.46
CA ALA A 22 10.01 0.58 13.13
C ALA A 22 10.99 -0.57 12.88
N LEU A 23 11.45 -0.73 11.63
CA LEU A 23 12.47 -1.73 11.31
C LEU A 23 13.80 -1.47 12.02
N GLU A 24 14.22 -0.21 12.06
CA GLU A 24 15.47 0.18 12.72
C GLU A 24 15.39 -0.01 14.24
N GLN A 25 14.25 0.30 14.87
CA GLN A 25 14.08 0.08 16.31
C GLN A 25 14.11 -1.40 16.68
N GLY A 26 13.48 -2.28 15.90
CA GLY A 26 13.57 -3.72 16.14
C GLY A 26 15.02 -4.23 16.09
N ARG A 27 15.77 -3.78 15.07
CA ARG A 27 17.21 -4.09 14.96
C ARG A 27 17.99 -3.60 16.18
N LEU A 28 17.80 -2.36 16.60
CA LEU A 28 18.48 -1.76 17.75
C LEU A 28 18.14 -2.47 19.07
N LEU A 29 16.89 -2.88 19.27
CA LEU A 29 16.47 -3.64 20.46
C LEU A 29 17.14 -5.02 20.53
N ARG A 30 17.27 -5.70 19.38
CA ARG A 30 18.00 -6.97 19.29
C ARG A 30 19.50 -6.80 19.54
N GLU A 31 20.08 -5.66 19.20
CA GLU A 31 21.48 -5.35 19.50
C GLU A 31 21.68 -5.05 20.98
N ALA A 32 20.83 -4.22 21.56
CA ALA A 32 20.86 -3.88 22.99
C ALA A 32 20.69 -5.11 23.88
N SER A 33 19.88 -6.10 23.48
CA SER A 33 19.71 -7.35 24.24
C SER A 33 21.02 -8.14 24.37
N ARG A 34 21.92 -8.04 23.39
CA ARG A 34 23.23 -8.73 23.37
C ARG A 34 24.24 -8.05 24.29
N GLU A 35 24.05 -6.78 24.61
CA GLU A 35 24.92 -6.00 25.50
C GLU A 35 24.72 -6.35 27.00
N ARG A 36 24.02 -7.46 27.31
CA ARG A 36 23.83 -8.03 28.66
C ARG A 36 23.17 -7.08 29.66
N ILE A 37 22.22 -6.28 29.19
CA ILE A 37 21.39 -5.44 30.04
C ILE A 37 20.57 -6.35 30.97
N SER A 38 20.83 -6.27 32.29
CA SER A 38 20.18 -7.13 33.31
C SER A 38 18.74 -6.69 33.65
N ILE A 39 18.00 -6.19 32.66
CA ILE A 39 16.59 -5.79 32.79
C ILE A 39 15.73 -6.95 32.28
N PRO A 40 14.66 -7.35 33.00
CA PRO A 40 13.79 -8.47 32.63
C PRO A 40 12.82 -8.09 31.49
N VAL A 41 13.33 -7.53 30.40
CA VAL A 41 12.57 -7.23 29.17
C VAL A 41 12.73 -8.41 28.21
N ASP A 42 11.62 -8.82 27.60
CA ASP A 42 11.61 -9.78 26.49
C ASP A 42 11.97 -9.07 25.18
N TRP A 43 13.24 -8.71 25.05
CA TRP A 43 13.75 -7.87 23.96
C TRP A 43 13.45 -8.41 22.57
N GLU A 44 13.47 -9.74 22.43
CA GLU A 44 13.25 -10.42 21.16
C GLU A 44 11.81 -10.26 20.69
N ASN A 45 10.83 -10.52 21.57
CA ASN A 45 9.42 -10.36 21.22
C ASN A 45 9.04 -8.88 21.07
N VAL A 46 9.59 -7.97 21.87
CA VAL A 46 9.32 -6.52 21.70
C VAL A 46 9.87 -6.00 20.38
N ALA A 47 11.07 -6.41 19.98
CA ALA A 47 11.63 -6.08 18.68
C ALA A 47 10.75 -6.60 17.54
N GLU A 48 10.34 -7.86 17.60
CA GLU A 48 9.48 -8.49 16.60
C GLU A 48 8.14 -7.75 16.45
N GLU A 49 7.50 -7.40 17.57
CA GLU A 49 6.24 -6.67 17.54
C GLU A 49 6.39 -5.31 16.86
N ILE A 50 7.45 -4.55 17.18
CA ILE A 50 7.69 -3.25 16.54
C ILE A 50 7.92 -3.40 15.03
N GLU A 51 8.78 -4.33 14.62
CA GLU A 51 9.00 -4.59 13.18
C GLU A 51 7.72 -5.07 12.49
N SER A 52 6.86 -5.82 13.20
CA SER A 52 5.61 -6.32 12.66
C SER A 52 4.64 -5.20 12.28
N ILE A 53 4.66 -4.09 13.03
CA ILE A 53 3.85 -2.90 12.74
C ILE A 53 4.34 -2.26 11.43
N GLY A 54 5.65 -2.10 11.25
CA GLY A 54 6.20 -1.63 9.97
C GLY A 54 5.86 -2.58 8.80
N ARG A 55 6.04 -3.89 8.98
CA ARG A 55 5.64 -4.87 7.96
C ARG A 55 4.14 -4.83 7.64
N ARG A 56 3.29 -4.45 8.60
CA ARG A 56 1.86 -4.26 8.40
C ARG A 56 1.58 -3.05 7.51
N GLU A 57 2.21 -1.90 7.75
CA GLU A 57 2.04 -0.74 6.87
C GLU A 57 2.35 -1.07 5.40
N ARG A 58 3.45 -1.77 5.15
CA ARG A 58 3.79 -2.20 3.78
C ARG A 58 2.68 -3.09 3.17
N ARG A 59 2.11 -4.01 3.94
CA ARG A 59 1.02 -4.87 3.46
C ARG A 59 -0.26 -4.08 3.21
N ASP A 60 -0.57 -3.12 4.08
CA ASP A 60 -1.77 -2.27 3.97
C ASP A 60 -1.67 -1.36 2.73
N LEU A 61 -0.49 -0.82 2.44
CA LEU A 61 -0.21 -0.11 1.19
C LEU A 61 -0.46 -0.99 -0.05
N GLN A 62 0.12 -2.19 -0.05
CA GLN A 62 0.00 -3.13 -1.17
C GLN A 62 -1.45 -3.57 -1.38
N GLU A 63 -2.19 -3.82 -0.30
CA GLU A 63 -3.62 -4.14 -0.35
C GLU A 63 -4.43 -2.96 -0.89
N GLY A 64 -4.20 -1.74 -0.40
CA GLY A 64 -4.86 -0.54 -0.90
C GLY A 64 -4.64 -0.32 -2.40
N ILE A 65 -3.38 -0.44 -2.86
CA ILE A 65 -3.04 -0.34 -4.29
C ILE A 65 -3.79 -1.39 -5.11
N ARG A 66 -3.85 -2.64 -4.63
CA ARG A 66 -4.61 -3.72 -5.29
C ARG A 66 -6.10 -3.43 -5.36
N GLN A 67 -6.69 -2.91 -4.29
CA GLN A 67 -8.11 -2.54 -4.25
C GLN A 67 -8.42 -1.42 -5.23
N VAL A 68 -7.58 -0.39 -5.31
CA VAL A 68 -7.74 0.69 -6.29
C VAL A 68 -7.61 0.12 -7.71
N MET A 69 -6.59 -0.68 -8.01
CA MET A 69 -6.42 -1.29 -9.33
C MET A 69 -7.63 -2.14 -9.74
N LEU A 70 -8.12 -3.01 -8.85
CA LEU A 70 -9.32 -3.82 -9.10
C LEU A 70 -10.53 -2.92 -9.34
N GLY A 71 -10.70 -1.88 -8.54
CA GLY A 71 -11.78 -0.93 -8.71
C GLY A 71 -11.72 -0.18 -10.04
N LEU A 72 -10.53 0.23 -10.48
CA LEU A 72 -10.34 0.89 -11.77
C LEU A 72 -10.63 -0.05 -12.95
N LEU A 73 -10.25 -1.33 -12.86
CA LEU A 73 -10.64 -2.35 -13.85
C LEU A 73 -12.16 -2.54 -13.89
N ARG A 74 -12.80 -2.68 -12.73
CA ARG A 74 -14.27 -2.76 -12.65
C ARG A 74 -14.93 -1.54 -13.28
N PHE A 75 -14.44 -0.34 -12.96
CA PHE A 75 -14.95 0.91 -13.52
C PHE A 75 -14.76 0.98 -15.05
N GLN A 76 -13.65 0.46 -15.57
CA GLN A 76 -13.39 0.47 -17.01
C GLN A 76 -14.25 -0.53 -17.79
N PHE A 77 -14.56 -1.70 -17.21
CA PHE A 77 -15.10 -2.85 -17.93
C PHE A 77 -16.51 -3.31 -17.51
N ILE A 78 -17.03 -2.96 -16.33
CA ILE A 78 -18.37 -3.35 -15.86
C ILE A 78 -19.40 -2.24 -16.13
N GLN A 79 -20.55 -2.59 -16.71
CA GLN A 79 -21.67 -1.65 -16.93
C GLN A 79 -22.67 -1.69 -15.76
N SER A 80 -22.61 -0.72 -14.82
CA SER A 80 -23.69 -0.54 -13.82
C SER A 80 -23.70 0.86 -13.19
N ALA A 81 -24.73 1.65 -13.51
CA ALA A 81 -24.86 3.04 -13.04
C ALA A 81 -24.99 3.19 -11.51
N VAL A 82 -25.56 2.19 -10.82
CA VAL A 82 -25.66 2.20 -9.35
C VAL A 82 -24.35 1.77 -8.70
N ALA A 83 -23.65 0.79 -9.29
CA ALA A 83 -22.35 0.34 -8.80
C ALA A 83 -21.27 1.41 -8.96
N ASP A 84 -21.38 2.29 -9.97
CA ASP A 84 -20.38 3.33 -10.25
C ASP A 84 -20.18 4.32 -9.11
N VAL A 85 -21.24 4.73 -8.40
CA VAL A 85 -21.11 5.71 -7.30
C VAL A 85 -20.41 5.10 -6.11
N GLU A 86 -20.84 3.92 -5.66
CA GLU A 86 -20.24 3.22 -4.52
C GLU A 86 -18.80 2.80 -4.82
N LEU A 87 -18.54 2.33 -6.04
CA LEU A 87 -17.22 1.98 -6.50
C LEU A 87 -16.28 3.19 -6.53
N ARG A 88 -16.73 4.32 -7.08
CA ARG A 88 -15.95 5.57 -7.07
C ARG A 88 -15.64 6.03 -5.65
N LEU A 89 -16.62 6.00 -4.75
CA LEU A 89 -16.41 6.35 -3.34
C LEU A 89 -15.41 5.43 -2.66
N SER A 90 -15.48 4.11 -2.92
CA SER A 90 -14.53 3.13 -2.41
C SER A 90 -13.10 3.44 -2.88
N ILE A 91 -12.91 3.62 -4.20
CA ILE A 91 -11.61 3.97 -4.80
C ILE A 91 -11.05 5.28 -4.22
N MET A 92 -11.89 6.31 -4.08
CA MET A 92 -11.46 7.58 -3.52
C MET A 92 -11.00 7.44 -2.06
N ARG A 93 -11.75 6.71 -1.23
CA ARG A 93 -11.38 6.45 0.18
C ARG A 93 -10.04 5.72 0.27
N THR A 94 -9.88 4.63 -0.47
CA THR A 94 -8.62 3.87 -0.47
C THR A 94 -7.44 4.73 -0.96
N ARG A 95 -7.64 5.60 -1.97
CA ARG A 95 -6.59 6.56 -2.39
C ARG A 95 -6.20 7.54 -1.28
N PHE A 96 -7.17 8.03 -0.50
CA PHE A 96 -6.88 8.88 0.66
C PHE A 96 -6.12 8.13 1.76
N ASP A 97 -6.50 6.88 2.04
CA ASP A 97 -5.82 6.06 3.04
C ASP A 97 -4.36 5.78 2.62
N ILE A 98 -4.13 5.44 1.35
CA ILE A 98 -2.78 5.28 0.79
C ILE A 98 -1.98 6.58 0.90
N LYS A 99 -2.60 7.73 0.58
CA LYS A 99 -1.92 9.02 0.67
C LYS A 99 -1.50 9.35 2.10
N THR A 100 -2.33 9.05 3.08
CA THR A 100 -1.99 9.20 4.50
C THR A 100 -0.81 8.32 4.86
N LEU A 101 -0.88 7.03 4.52
CA LEU A 101 0.17 6.06 4.79
C LEU A 101 1.52 6.42 4.16
N LEU A 102 1.52 6.92 2.92
CA LEU A 102 2.73 7.40 2.24
C LEU A 102 3.24 8.73 2.80
N GLY A 103 2.39 9.51 3.46
CA GLY A 103 2.79 10.71 4.20
C GLY A 103 3.57 10.35 5.45
N ASP A 104 3.15 9.30 6.15
CA ASP A 104 3.79 8.81 7.38
C ASP A 104 5.03 7.95 7.08
N SER A 105 5.04 7.25 5.94
CA SER A 105 6.11 6.33 5.53
C SER A 105 6.51 6.48 4.05
N PRO A 106 7.21 7.57 3.67
CA PRO A 106 7.53 7.88 2.28
C PRO A 106 8.36 6.81 1.55
N ILE A 107 9.26 6.12 2.24
CA ILE A 107 10.13 5.10 1.62
C ILE A 107 9.32 3.94 1.04
N LEU A 108 8.12 3.69 1.56
CA LEU A 108 7.25 2.63 1.06
C LEU A 108 6.91 2.82 -0.42
N TYR A 109 6.89 4.06 -0.93
CA TYR A 109 6.67 4.35 -2.34
C TYR A 109 7.69 3.63 -3.24
N SER A 110 8.97 3.62 -2.83
CA SER A 110 10.06 3.04 -3.60
C SER A 110 10.03 1.50 -3.64
N GLY A 111 9.30 0.87 -2.71
CA GLY A 111 9.21 -0.58 -2.58
C GLY A 111 8.03 -1.23 -3.30
N ILE A 112 7.29 -0.45 -4.11
CA ILE A 112 6.12 -0.91 -4.85
C ILE A 112 6.55 -1.60 -6.14
N ASP A 113 6.21 -2.89 -6.26
CA ASP A 113 6.31 -3.64 -7.51
C ASP A 113 4.91 -3.77 -8.11
N LEU A 114 4.60 -2.94 -9.10
CA LEU A 114 3.29 -2.97 -9.76
C LEU A 114 3.04 -4.27 -10.53
N SER A 115 4.08 -4.95 -11.00
CA SER A 115 3.91 -6.19 -11.77
C SER A 115 3.41 -7.32 -10.86
N ASP A 116 4.04 -7.51 -9.68
CA ASP A 116 3.56 -8.49 -8.69
C ASP A 116 2.14 -8.18 -8.23
N LEU A 117 1.85 -6.92 -7.90
CA LEU A 117 0.52 -6.52 -7.44
C LEU A 117 -0.54 -6.71 -8.52
N TYR A 118 -0.23 -6.35 -9.77
CA TYR A 118 -1.16 -6.51 -10.89
C TYR A 118 -1.44 -7.98 -11.20
N GLY A 119 -0.43 -8.86 -11.18
CA GLY A 119 -0.64 -10.29 -11.42
C GLY A 119 -1.70 -10.89 -10.50
N ARG A 120 -1.70 -10.49 -9.23
CA ARG A 120 -2.73 -10.89 -8.25
C ARG A 120 -4.10 -10.28 -8.55
N VAL A 121 -4.14 -8.98 -8.87
CA VAL A 121 -5.39 -8.27 -9.19
C VAL A 121 -6.03 -8.85 -10.45
N ARG A 122 -5.24 -9.16 -11.47
CA ARG A 122 -5.70 -9.74 -12.73
C ARG A 122 -6.39 -11.08 -12.51
N LEU A 123 -5.83 -11.95 -11.67
CA LEU A 123 -6.47 -13.23 -11.31
C LEU A 123 -7.84 -13.03 -10.68
N VAL A 124 -7.97 -12.08 -9.75
CA VAL A 124 -9.24 -11.74 -9.10
C VAL A 124 -10.22 -11.14 -10.12
N ALA A 125 -9.76 -10.20 -10.95
CA ALA A 125 -10.57 -9.54 -11.96
C ALA A 125 -11.09 -10.53 -13.02
N CYS A 126 -10.29 -11.51 -13.45
CA CYS A 126 -10.75 -12.55 -14.37
C CYS A 126 -11.91 -13.40 -13.81
N ALA A 127 -11.97 -13.60 -12.49
CA ALA A 127 -13.04 -14.35 -11.84
C ALA A 127 -14.27 -13.49 -11.52
N ASP A 128 -14.08 -12.18 -11.38
CA ASP A 128 -15.07 -11.23 -10.89
C ASP A 128 -15.77 -10.44 -12.02
N LEU A 129 -15.10 -10.25 -13.16
CA LEU A 129 -15.69 -9.62 -14.34
C LEU A 129 -16.63 -10.59 -15.08
N PRO A 130 -17.72 -10.10 -15.69
CA PRO A 130 -18.57 -10.90 -16.57
C PRO A 130 -17.74 -11.62 -17.65
N ALA A 131 -18.11 -12.86 -17.98
CA ALA A 131 -17.36 -13.66 -18.95
C ALA A 131 -17.24 -12.96 -20.31
N GLU A 132 -18.26 -12.21 -20.70
CA GLU A 132 -18.29 -11.39 -21.91
C GLU A 132 -17.24 -10.28 -21.83
N ALA A 133 -17.11 -9.57 -20.71
CA ALA A 133 -16.11 -8.52 -20.54
C ALA A 133 -14.68 -9.08 -20.46
N ALA A 134 -14.50 -10.21 -19.78
CA ALA A 134 -13.22 -10.90 -19.70
C ALA A 134 -12.77 -11.45 -21.06
N PHE A 135 -13.69 -11.95 -21.88
CA PHE A 135 -13.43 -12.54 -23.19
C PHE A 135 -13.31 -11.48 -24.31
N GLU A 136 -14.22 -10.51 -24.36
CA GLU A 136 -14.28 -9.47 -25.41
C GLU A 136 -13.09 -8.51 -25.32
N TRP A 137 -12.69 -8.14 -24.10
CA TRP A 137 -11.66 -7.11 -23.92
C TRP A 137 -10.29 -7.65 -23.53
N SER A 138 -10.20 -8.92 -23.13
CA SER A 138 -8.98 -9.63 -22.71
C SER A 138 -8.09 -8.77 -21.80
N LEU A 139 -8.24 -8.92 -20.48
CA LEU A 139 -7.45 -8.15 -19.52
C LEU A 139 -5.95 -8.17 -19.89
N PRO A 140 -5.30 -6.99 -20.00
CA PRO A 140 -3.90 -6.89 -20.37
C PRO A 140 -3.00 -7.81 -19.54
N ASP A 141 -1.90 -8.29 -20.11
CA ASP A 141 -0.93 -9.09 -19.36
C ASP A 141 -0.09 -8.23 -18.41
N ASP A 142 0.16 -6.97 -18.79
CA ASP A 142 0.83 -5.95 -17.97
C ASP A 142 -0.17 -4.97 -17.35
N CYS A 143 0.21 -4.34 -16.22
CA CYS A 143 -0.64 -3.35 -15.56
C CYS A 143 -0.96 -2.18 -16.51
N PRO A 144 -2.24 -1.88 -16.78
CA PRO A 144 -2.62 -0.80 -17.71
C PRO A 144 -2.49 0.60 -17.10
N TYR A 145 -2.16 0.71 -15.81
CA TYR A 145 -2.12 1.95 -15.05
C TYR A 145 -0.73 2.19 -14.48
N SER A 146 -0.25 3.42 -14.56
CA SER A 146 0.94 3.82 -13.82
C SER A 146 0.63 3.97 -12.32
N LEU A 147 1.67 3.97 -11.49
CA LEU A 147 1.49 4.20 -10.05
C LEU A 147 0.87 5.57 -9.79
N GLU A 148 1.29 6.58 -10.53
CA GLU A 148 0.76 7.94 -10.42
C GLU A 148 -0.74 7.98 -10.74
N GLN A 149 -1.19 7.24 -11.76
CA GLN A 149 -2.61 7.13 -12.10
C GLN A 149 -3.42 6.40 -11.03
N ILE A 150 -2.86 5.33 -10.46
CA ILE A 150 -3.48 4.59 -9.35
C ILE A 150 -3.68 5.51 -8.14
N LEU A 151 -2.69 6.34 -7.83
CA LEU A 151 -2.72 7.22 -6.65
C LEU A 151 -3.43 8.56 -6.88
N ALA A 152 -3.62 8.99 -8.12
CA ALA A 152 -4.24 10.27 -8.45
C ALA A 152 -5.74 10.29 -8.12
N ILE A 153 -6.14 11.10 -7.14
CA ILE A 153 -7.52 11.21 -6.62
C ILE A 153 -8.53 11.56 -7.73
N ASP A 154 -8.14 12.41 -8.67
CA ASP A 154 -8.96 12.97 -9.73
C ASP A 154 -8.88 12.21 -11.05
N TRP A 155 -7.99 11.22 -11.16
CA TRP A 155 -7.82 10.44 -12.39
C TRP A 155 -8.72 9.21 -12.44
N TRP A 156 -9.32 8.98 -13.60
CA TRP A 156 -10.16 7.83 -13.93
C TRP A 156 -9.86 7.36 -15.36
N PRO A 157 -9.81 6.04 -15.64
CA PRO A 157 -9.61 5.55 -16.99
C PRO A 157 -10.82 5.88 -17.86
N ALA A 158 -10.60 5.96 -19.17
CA ALA A 158 -11.70 6.02 -20.12
C ALA A 158 -12.55 4.76 -19.96
N SER A 159 -13.83 4.97 -19.65
CA SER A 159 -14.80 3.89 -19.62
C SER A 159 -14.94 3.30 -21.02
N ARG A 160 -14.93 1.96 -21.12
CA ARG A 160 -15.16 1.24 -22.37
C ARG A 160 -16.62 0.85 -22.56
N HIS A 161 -17.55 1.49 -21.84
CA HIS A 161 -18.98 1.26 -22.04
C HIS A 161 -19.40 1.75 -23.44
N GLY A 162 -20.04 0.89 -24.23
CA GLY A 162 -20.76 1.33 -25.45
C GLY A 162 -19.91 1.62 -26.69
N LEU A 163 -18.68 1.10 -26.79
CA LEU A 163 -17.99 1.01 -28.09
C LEU A 163 -18.56 -0.19 -28.87
N THR A 164 -19.76 0.00 -29.43
CA THR A 164 -20.26 -0.79 -30.57
C THR A 164 -19.71 -0.24 -31.88
#